data_AF-A0AA43DIE0-F1
#
_entry.id   AF-A0AA43DIE0-F1
#
_cell.length_a   1.000
_cell.length_b   1.000
_cell.length_c   1.000
_cell.angle_alpha   90.00
_cell.angle_beta   90.00
_cell.angle_gamma   90.00
#
_symmetry.space_group_name_H-M   'P 1'
#
loop_
_entity.id
_entity.type
_entity.pdbx_description
1 polymer ?
#
loop_
_entity_poly.entity_id
_entity_poly.type
_entity_poly.pdbx_seq_one_letter_code
_entity_poly.pdbx_strand_id
1 'polypeptide(L)'
;MRRLLLWSIVLAVVLAYPLAVVAGGTPRFPSRAECVRPAIEDGDIEAVFGYFDSERDAVVVRDRALASGFIGTELESNGCGRVRVVVGGIPTLEVGRNLAEEARSVGFEVTLERAG
;
A
#
# COMPACT_ATOMS: atom_id res chain seq x y z
N MET A 1 -40.49 -35.69 9.73
CA MET A 1 -40.17 -34.76 8.61
C MET A 1 -39.49 -33.48 9.07
N ARG A 2 -40.03 -32.71 10.03
CA ARG A 2 -39.44 -31.44 10.52
C ARG A 2 -38.00 -31.55 11.09
N ARG A 3 -37.64 -32.67 11.73
CA ARG A 3 -36.24 -32.92 12.17
C ARG A 3 -35.28 -33.12 11.00
N LEU A 4 -35.66 -33.86 9.97
CA LEU A 4 -34.82 -34.07 8.78
C LEU A 4 -34.56 -32.75 8.05
N LEU A 5 -35.58 -31.89 7.97
CA LEU A 5 -35.48 -30.55 7.38
C LEU A 5 -34.49 -29.65 8.15
N LEU A 6 -34.48 -29.73 9.49
CA LEU A 6 -33.53 -29.01 10.34
C LEU A 6 -32.10 -29.53 10.16
N TRP A 7 -31.91 -30.84 10.10
CA TRP A 7 -30.60 -31.44 9.85
C TRP A 7 -30.04 -31.08 8.48
N SER A 8 -30.86 -31.04 7.43
CA SER A 8 -30.42 -30.62 6.08
C SER A 8 -29.98 -29.17 6.01
N ILE A 9 -30.63 -28.27 6.76
CA ILE A 9 -30.23 -26.85 6.84
C ILE A 9 -28.87 -26.72 7.54
N VAL A 10 -28.69 -27.41 8.66
CA VAL A 10 -27.41 -27.41 9.38
C VAL A 10 -26.30 -27.96 8.50
N LEU A 11 -26.54 -29.06 7.79
CA LEU A 11 -25.55 -29.66 6.89
C LEU A 11 -25.18 -28.71 5.75
N ALA A 12 -26.16 -28.01 5.17
CA ALA A 12 -25.93 -27.03 4.12
C ALA A 12 -25.06 -25.85 4.60
N VAL A 13 -25.33 -25.30 5.80
CA VAL A 13 -24.53 -24.20 6.37
C VAL A 13 -23.12 -24.65 6.71
N VAL A 14 -22.96 -25.85 7.28
CA VAL A 14 -21.65 -26.42 7.63
C VAL A 14 -20.82 -26.71 6.39
N LEU A 15 -21.44 -27.13 5.28
CA LEU A 15 -20.74 -27.39 4.02
C LEU A 15 -20.49 -26.12 3.20
N ALA A 16 -21.33 -25.09 3.33
CA ALA A 16 -21.19 -23.85 2.56
C ALA A 16 -19.84 -23.15 2.81
N TYR A 17 -19.38 -23.11 4.06
CA TYR A 17 -18.11 -22.47 4.41
C TYR A 17 -16.87 -23.16 3.80
N PRO A 18 -16.61 -24.47 4.02
CA PRO A 18 -15.47 -25.15 3.41
C PRO A 18 -15.55 -25.16 1.88
N LEU A 19 -16.75 -25.25 1.29
CA LEU A 19 -16.92 -25.15 -0.16
C LEU A 19 -16.54 -23.75 -0.70
N ALA A 20 -16.95 -22.68 -0.01
CA ALA A 20 -16.54 -21.32 -0.35
C ALA A 20 -15.03 -21.11 -0.20
N VAL A 21 -14.42 -21.72 0.81
CA VAL A 21 -12.95 -21.67 1.02
C VAL A 21 -12.20 -22.37 -0.11
N VAL A 22 -12.62 -23.59 -0.47
CA VAL A 22 -12.03 -24.36 -1.58
C VAL A 22 -12.24 -23.66 -2.92
N ALA A 23 -13.36 -22.96 -3.12
CA ALA A 23 -13.66 -22.20 -4.32
C ALA A 23 -12.89 -20.85 -4.42
N GLY A 24 -12.02 -20.52 -3.46
CA GLY A 24 -11.19 -19.31 -3.49
C GLY A 24 -11.86 -18.04 -2.95
N GLY A 25 -13.03 -18.16 -2.30
CA GLY A 25 -13.81 -17.03 -1.77
C GLY A 25 -13.39 -16.53 -0.38
N THR A 26 -12.14 -16.76 0.06
CA THR A 26 -11.70 -16.31 1.40
C THR A 26 -11.17 -14.88 1.39
N PRO A 27 -11.28 -14.15 2.53
CA PRO A 27 -10.54 -12.93 2.72
C PRO A 27 -9.04 -13.24 2.62
N ARG A 28 -8.39 -12.67 1.60
CA ARG A 28 -6.94 -12.76 1.40
C ARG A 28 -6.29 -11.49 1.92
N PHE A 29 -5.16 -11.62 2.61
CA PHE A 29 -4.32 -10.47 2.90
C PHE A 29 -3.63 -10.02 1.61
N PRO A 30 -3.60 -8.71 1.29
CA PRO A 30 -2.91 -8.22 0.10
C PRO A 30 -1.41 -8.51 0.22
N SER A 31 -0.81 -8.90 -0.89
CA SER A 31 0.64 -9.05 -1.00
C SER A 31 1.32 -7.67 -0.99
N ARG A 32 2.61 -7.65 -0.63
CA ARG A 32 3.40 -6.40 -0.57
C ARG A 32 3.39 -5.61 -1.89
N ALA A 33 3.30 -6.30 -3.03
CA ALA A 33 3.26 -5.70 -4.36
C ALA A 33 1.90 -5.05 -4.66
N GLU A 34 0.81 -5.58 -4.11
CA GLU A 34 -0.53 -5.03 -4.31
C GLU A 34 -0.77 -3.71 -3.57
N CYS A 35 0.07 -3.39 -2.58
CA CYS A 35 0.06 -2.10 -1.90
C CYS A 35 0.92 -1.02 -2.58
N VAL A 36 1.58 -1.34 -3.69
CA VAL A 36 2.23 -0.33 -4.54
C VAL A 36 1.20 0.13 -5.56
N ARG A 37 0.87 1.42 -5.58
CA ARG A 37 -0.20 1.96 -6.44
C ARG A 37 0.36 3.04 -7.35
N PRO A 38 0.92 2.69 -8.52
CA PRO A 38 1.52 3.66 -9.43
C PRO A 38 0.55 4.78 -9.80
N ALA A 39 1.04 6.02 -9.80
CA ALA A 39 0.28 7.15 -10.31
C ALA A 39 0.23 7.10 -11.85
N ILE A 40 -0.98 7.04 -12.41
CA ILE A 40 -1.22 6.99 -13.87
C ILE A 40 -1.98 8.23 -14.39
N GLU A 41 -2.48 9.06 -13.48
CA GLU A 41 -3.25 10.28 -13.74
C GLU A 41 -2.88 11.34 -12.70
N ASP A 42 -3.28 12.58 -12.96
CA ASP A 42 -3.11 13.69 -12.02
C ASP A 42 -4.05 13.56 -10.82
N GLY A 43 -3.70 14.22 -9.71
CA GLY A 43 -4.48 14.26 -8.48
C GLY A 43 -3.94 13.34 -7.38
N ASP A 44 -3.72 13.94 -6.20
CA ASP A 44 -3.28 13.29 -4.96
C ASP A 44 -2.16 12.27 -5.17
N ILE A 45 -1.04 12.75 -5.71
CA ILE A 45 0.17 11.95 -5.95
C ILE A 45 1.10 12.06 -4.73
N GLU A 46 1.76 10.95 -4.43
CA GLU A 46 2.84 10.82 -3.46
C GLU A 46 4.13 10.40 -4.17
N ALA A 47 5.23 11.01 -3.77
CA ALA A 47 6.57 10.60 -4.13
C ALA A 47 7.13 9.69 -3.03
N VAL A 48 7.30 8.41 -3.32
CA VAL A 48 7.74 7.38 -2.37
C VAL A 48 9.24 7.17 -2.48
N PHE A 49 9.97 7.49 -1.43
CA PHE A 49 11.44 7.36 -1.33
C PHE A 49 11.90 5.93 -1.02
N GLY A 50 10.97 5.07 -0.60
CA GLY A 50 11.24 3.66 -0.35
C GLY A 50 10.25 3.01 0.58
N TYR A 51 10.42 1.70 0.72
CA TYR A 51 9.63 0.82 1.57
C TYR A 51 10.53 0.11 2.57
N PHE A 52 10.13 0.08 3.83
CA PHE A 52 10.93 -0.41 4.93
C PHE A 52 10.14 -1.40 5.80
N ASP A 53 10.82 -2.44 6.28
CA ASP A 53 10.22 -3.42 7.20
C ASP A 53 10.16 -2.88 8.65
N SER A 54 10.88 -1.79 8.95
CA SER A 54 10.88 -1.17 10.27
C SER A 54 10.78 0.35 10.18
N GLU A 55 10.13 0.95 11.18
CA GLU A 55 10.05 2.41 11.33
C GLU A 55 11.44 3.04 11.53
N ARG A 56 12.36 2.33 12.20
CA ARG A 56 13.72 2.84 12.42
C ARG A 56 14.48 3.02 11.11
N ASP A 57 14.38 2.07 10.20
CA ASP A 57 15.03 2.17 8.89
C ASP A 57 14.38 3.28 8.05
N ALA A 58 13.06 3.43 8.14
CA ALA A 58 12.33 4.49 7.46
C ALA A 58 12.71 5.90 7.99
N VAL A 59 12.87 6.06 9.31
CA VAL A 59 13.31 7.31 9.94
C VAL A 59 14.65 7.79 9.37
N VAL A 60 15.62 6.89 9.20
CA VAL A 60 16.94 7.25 8.66
C VAL A 60 16.81 7.84 7.25
N VAL A 61 15.95 7.26 6.41
CA VAL A 61 15.73 7.75 5.04
C VAL A 61 14.93 9.04 5.03
N ARG A 62 13.89 9.16 5.87
CA ARG A 62 13.14 10.41 6.04
C ARG A 62 14.06 11.56 6.45
N ASP A 63 14.90 11.35 7.47
CA ASP A 63 15.77 12.41 7.98
C ASP A 63 16.80 12.82 6.93
N ARG A 64 17.31 11.88 6.13
CA ARG A 64 18.16 12.18 4.97
C ARG A 64 17.40 12.99 3.91
N ALA A 65 16.15 12.62 3.60
CA ALA A 65 15.34 13.34 2.61
C ALA A 65 15.04 14.77 3.07
N LEU A 66 14.67 14.95 4.34
CA LEU A 66 14.48 16.26 4.96
C LEU A 66 15.76 17.10 4.92
N ALA A 67 16.92 16.50 5.25
CA ALA A 67 18.21 17.18 5.18
C ALA A 67 18.62 17.57 3.75
N SER A 68 18.17 16.82 2.74
CA SER A 68 18.34 17.14 1.33
C SER A 68 17.35 18.18 0.79
N GLY A 69 16.41 18.67 1.61
CA GLY A 69 15.46 19.72 1.24
C GLY A 69 14.10 19.21 0.75
N PHE A 70 13.80 17.92 0.82
CA PHE A 70 12.47 17.39 0.55
C PHE A 70 11.55 17.64 1.75
N ILE A 71 11.10 18.88 1.89
CA ILE A 71 10.24 19.31 3.00
C ILE A 71 8.88 18.62 2.91
N GLY A 72 8.32 18.27 4.07
CA GLY A 72 7.07 17.51 4.13
C GLY A 72 7.25 16.02 3.87
N THR A 73 8.49 15.50 3.96
CA THR A 73 8.72 14.06 3.94
C THR A 73 8.23 13.43 5.25
N GLU A 74 7.32 12.46 5.15
CA GLU A 74 6.66 11.80 6.28
C GLU A 74 6.80 10.27 6.23
N LEU A 75 6.48 9.62 7.35
CA LEU A 75 6.39 8.16 7.44
C LEU A 75 4.93 7.75 7.38
N GLU A 76 4.61 6.80 6.52
CA GLU A 76 3.27 6.26 6.42
C GLU A 76 3.25 4.74 6.41
N SER A 77 2.17 4.14 6.91
CA SER A 77 1.93 2.71 6.75
C SER A 77 1.40 2.45 5.34
N ASN A 78 1.98 1.48 4.63
CA ASN A 78 1.50 1.12 3.29
C ASN A 78 0.31 0.14 3.30
N GLY A 79 -0.27 -0.18 4.46
CA GLY A 79 -1.37 -1.13 4.61
C GLY A 79 -1.00 -2.62 4.43
N CYS A 80 0.20 -2.94 3.94
CA CYS A 80 0.72 -4.30 3.74
C CYS A 80 1.86 -4.66 4.70
N GLY A 81 1.95 -3.99 5.85
CA GLY A 81 2.94 -4.28 6.88
C GLY A 81 4.35 -3.72 6.61
N ARG A 82 4.47 -2.70 5.74
CA ARG A 82 5.70 -1.93 5.57
C ARG A 82 5.43 -0.44 5.86
N VAL A 83 6.47 0.26 6.26
CA VAL A 83 6.49 1.72 6.38
C VAL A 83 7.06 2.29 5.09
N ARG A 84 6.43 3.32 4.54
CA ARG A 84 6.93 4.07 3.39
C ARG A 84 7.34 5.48 3.81
N VAL A 85 8.34 6.02 3.13
CA VAL A 85 8.78 7.41 3.30
C VAL A 85 8.26 8.18 2.10
N VAL A 86 7.43 9.21 2.33
CA VAL A 86 6.69 9.88 1.25
C VAL A 86 6.74 11.39 1.33
N VAL A 87 6.66 12.04 0.17
CA VAL A 87 6.27 13.44 0.04
C VAL A 87 4.91 13.47 -0.66
N GLY A 88 3.88 13.92 0.04
CA GLY A 88 2.52 14.00 -0.47
C GLY A 88 2.17 15.35 -1.10
N GLY A 89 0.91 15.48 -1.52
CA GLY A 89 0.35 16.75 -2.02
C GLY A 89 0.82 17.15 -3.42
N ILE A 90 1.29 16.19 -4.22
CA ILE A 90 1.75 16.46 -5.59
C ILE A 90 0.53 16.52 -6.53
N PRO A 91 0.28 17.66 -7.20
CA PRO A 91 -0.97 17.87 -7.93
C PRO A 91 -1.00 17.19 -9.30
N THR A 92 0.16 17.03 -9.95
CA THR A 92 0.26 16.50 -11.32
C THR A 92 1.43 15.54 -11.46
N LEU A 93 1.34 14.63 -12.44
CA LEU A 93 2.42 13.71 -12.80
C LEU A 93 3.68 14.46 -13.23
N GLU A 94 3.54 15.62 -13.85
CA GLU A 94 4.68 16.46 -14.27
C GLU A 94 5.46 16.97 -13.05
N VAL A 95 4.77 17.54 -12.05
CA VAL A 95 5.41 17.98 -10.80
C VAL A 95 6.07 16.81 -10.09
N GLY A 96 5.40 15.65 -10.04
CA GLY A 96 5.97 14.44 -9.47
C GLY A 96 7.23 13.97 -10.20
N ARG A 97 7.24 14.00 -11.53
CA ARG A 97 8.42 13.60 -12.33
C ARG A 97 9.60 14.53 -12.08
N ASN A 98 9.36 15.84 -12.04
CA ASN A 98 10.40 16.83 -11.73
C ASN A 98 10.98 16.58 -10.33
N LEU A 99 10.13 16.36 -9.33
CA LEU A 99 10.58 16.01 -7.98
C LEU A 99 11.37 14.69 -7.96
N ALA A 100 10.94 13.67 -8.72
CA ALA A 100 11.66 12.40 -8.83
C ALA A 100 13.01 12.55 -9.54
N GLU A 101 13.16 13.50 -10.47
CA GLU A 101 14.43 13.85 -11.11
C GLU A 101 15.37 14.55 -10.12
N GLU A 102 14.86 15.52 -9.36
CA GLU A 102 15.60 16.19 -8.29
C GLU A 102 16.07 15.20 -7.22
N ALA A 103 15.20 14.28 -6.79
CA ALA A 103 15.51 13.24 -5.84
C ALA A 103 16.61 12.28 -6.36
N ARG A 104 16.53 11.89 -7.64
CA ARG A 104 17.58 11.10 -8.29
C ARG A 104 18.93 11.82 -8.32
N SER A 105 18.93 13.14 -8.53
CA SER A 105 20.17 13.93 -8.54
C SER A 105 20.95 13.89 -7.21
N VAL A 106 20.27 13.61 -6.10
CA VAL A 106 20.86 13.48 -4.76
C VAL A 106 20.89 12.03 -4.24
N GLY A 107 20.61 11.07 -5.13
CA GLY A 107 20.78 9.63 -4.88
C GLY A 107 19.58 8.92 -4.26
N PHE A 108 18.36 9.44 -4.43
CA PHE A 108 17.13 8.71 -4.11
C PHE A 108 16.47 8.16 -5.37
N GLU A 109 16.04 6.89 -5.31
CA GLU A 109 15.20 6.28 -6.32
C GLU A 109 13.75 6.37 -5.87
N VAL A 110 13.01 7.34 -6.41
CA VAL A 110 11.65 7.67 -5.99
C VAL A 110 10.63 7.11 -6.98
N THR A 111 9.54 6.52 -6.47
CA THR A 111 8.38 6.11 -7.26
C THR A 111 7.21 7.06 -7.06
N LEU A 112 6.43 7.29 -8.12
CA LEU A 112 5.21 8.10 -8.05
C LEU A 112 4.01 7.20 -7.87
N GLU A 113 3.24 7.46 -6.81
CA GLU A 113 2.12 6.63 -6.40
C GLU A 113 0.88 7.45 -6.07
N ARG A 114 -0.29 6.84 -6.17
CA ARG A 114 -1.53 7.46 -5.73
C ARG A 114 -1.63 7.41 -4.21
N ALA A 115 -1.97 8.54 -3.60
CA ALA A 115 -2.14 8.69 -2.17
C ALA A 115 -3.15 7.69 -1.57
N GLY A 116 -2.93 7.34 -0.31
CA GLY A 116 -3.82 6.56 0.56
C GLY A 116 -3.39 5.14 0.90
#